data_AF-A0A3M1FKY8-F1
#
_entry.id   AF-A0A3M1FKY8-F1
#
_cell.length_a   1.000
_cell.length_b   1.000
_cell.length_c   1.000
_cell.angle_alpha   90.00
_cell.angle_beta   90.00
_cell.angle_gamma   90.00
#
_symmetry.space_group_name_H-M   'P 1'
#
loop_
_entity.id
_entity.type
_entity.pdbx_description
1 polymer ?
#
loop_
_entity_poly.entity_id
_entity_poly.type
_entity_poly.pdbx_seq_one_letter_code
_entity_poly.pdbx_strand_id
1 'polypeptide(L)'
;HGGLLPLPMIRNVKPVDPSRPDTPKVYQLETAMGLALSVFEGAQAICVERDRFRPVKRCNDLLALWSDAYVLTEDYHVLLNPERTVDAALPAWERDPIVTLDDRYYSLIQQMKERFPHGAPSLIDCRRLDVRGNVYFGANVKVRGEAELVCEEGAVCSVPDGAVIGDGVTRRQGEEETGRQGDSVTGGVGAVCNRTDVPET
;
A
#
# COMPACT_ATOMS: atom_id res chain seq x y z
N HIS A 1 34.43 22.47 13.73
CA HIS A 1 34.70 21.05 13.41
C HIS A 1 35.53 20.84 12.12
N GLY A 2 36.43 21.75 11.72
CA GLY A 2 37.31 21.52 10.54
C GLY A 2 36.58 21.24 9.22
N GLY A 3 35.39 21.81 9.01
CA GLY A 3 34.53 21.54 7.84
C GLY A 3 33.71 20.25 7.91
N LEU A 4 33.84 19.45 8.96
CA LEU A 4 33.08 18.21 9.16
C LEU A 4 31.91 18.43 10.11
N LEU A 5 30.76 17.78 9.88
CA LEU A 5 29.69 17.72 10.87
C LEU A 5 29.85 16.42 11.67
N PRO A 6 29.97 16.46 13.01
CA PRO A 6 30.14 15.26 13.84
C PRO A 6 28.81 14.51 14.00
N LEU A 7 28.22 14.06 12.90
CA LEU A 7 26.97 13.32 12.91
C LEU A 7 27.20 11.89 13.41
N PRO A 8 26.30 11.34 14.25
CA PRO A 8 26.35 9.93 14.63
C PRO A 8 26.31 9.01 13.40
N MET A 9 27.19 8.02 13.39
CA MET A 9 27.26 7.01 12.33
C MET A 9 26.17 5.95 12.52
N ILE A 10 25.48 5.62 11.42
CA ILE A 10 24.53 4.51 11.34
C ILE A 10 25.22 3.40 10.54
N ARG A 11 25.21 2.18 11.09
CA ARG A 11 25.77 0.99 10.43
C ARG A 11 24.64 0.04 10.04
N ASN A 12 24.26 0.07 8.77
CA ASN A 12 23.25 -0.83 8.21
C ASN A 12 23.88 -2.09 7.64
N VAL A 13 23.26 -3.25 7.88
CA VAL A 13 23.65 -4.52 7.25
C VAL A 13 22.73 -4.78 6.07
N LYS A 14 23.29 -4.89 4.87
CA LYS A 14 22.53 -5.12 3.64
C LYS A 14 23.23 -6.17 2.76
N PRO A 15 22.50 -6.89 1.89
CA PRO A 15 23.14 -7.64 0.81
C PRO A 15 23.90 -6.67 -0.11
N VAL A 16 24.99 -7.12 -0.72
CA VAL A 16 25.75 -6.31 -1.69
C VAL A 16 24.92 -5.96 -2.92
N ASP A 17 24.04 -6.88 -3.33
CA ASP A 17 23.01 -6.65 -4.35
C ASP A 17 21.63 -6.65 -3.68
N PRO A 18 20.96 -5.49 -3.54
CA PRO A 18 19.63 -5.37 -2.94
C PRO A 18 18.54 -6.19 -3.64
N SER A 19 18.71 -6.50 -4.93
CA SER A 19 17.76 -7.33 -5.69
C SER A 19 17.97 -8.83 -5.47
N ARG A 20 19.10 -9.20 -4.87
CA ARG A 20 19.51 -10.58 -4.59
C ARG A 20 19.87 -10.75 -3.11
N PRO A 21 18.87 -11.00 -2.24
CA PRO A 21 19.07 -11.06 -0.79
C PRO A 21 20.04 -12.15 -0.30
N ASP A 22 20.32 -13.14 -1.13
CA ASP A 22 21.26 -14.25 -0.92
C ASP A 22 22.74 -13.84 -1.07
N THR A 23 23.02 -12.67 -1.65
CA THR A 23 24.38 -12.20 -1.86
C THR A 23 25.10 -11.82 -0.56
N PRO A 24 26.45 -11.77 -0.55
CA PRO A 24 27.22 -11.47 0.65
C PRO A 24 26.75 -10.17 1.34
N LYS A 25 26.68 -10.22 2.67
CA LYS A 25 26.28 -9.06 3.47
C LYS A 25 27.44 -8.09 3.62
N VAL A 26 27.14 -6.80 3.48
CA VAL A 26 28.06 -5.68 3.63
C VAL A 26 27.54 -4.70 4.69
N TYR A 27 28.43 -3.84 5.19
CA TYR A 27 28.04 -2.69 6.00
C TYR A 27 27.89 -1.46 5.11
N GLN A 28 26.74 -0.81 5.18
CA GLN A 28 26.50 0.52 4.64
C GLN A 28 26.61 1.51 5.81
N LEU A 29 27.60 2.40 5.72
CA LEU A 29 27.82 3.45 6.70
C LEU A 29 27.11 4.71 6.23
N GLU A 30 26.16 5.17 7.04
CA GLU A 30 25.29 6.29 6.72
C GLU A 30 25.32 7.32 7.85
N THR A 31 24.89 8.53 7.55
CA THR A 31 24.47 9.52 8.54
C THR A 31 23.10 10.03 8.12
N ALA A 32 22.29 10.48 9.08
CA ALA A 32 20.99 11.06 8.78
C ALA A 32 21.04 12.58 8.98
N MET A 33 20.57 13.33 7.98
CA MET A 33 20.56 14.80 8.03
C MET A 33 19.82 15.34 9.27
N GLY A 34 18.77 14.65 9.73
CA GLY A 34 18.00 15.03 10.91
C GLY A 34 18.79 14.95 12.22
N LEU A 35 19.90 14.19 12.27
CA LEU A 35 20.79 14.15 13.43
C LEU A 35 21.59 15.44 13.60
N ALA A 36 21.60 16.33 12.60
CA ALA A 36 22.18 17.65 12.75
C ALA A 36 21.48 18.50 13.81
N LEU A 37 20.23 18.15 14.18
CA LEU A 37 19.51 18.78 15.29
C LEU A 37 20.31 18.77 16.60
N SER A 38 21.11 17.74 16.87
CA SER A 38 21.93 17.67 18.09
C SER A 38 23.25 18.44 18.00
N VAL A 39 23.58 18.99 16.83
CA VAL A 39 24.87 19.66 16.56
C VAL A 39 24.72 21.18 16.59
N PHE A 40 23.55 21.71 16.23
CA PHE A 40 23.32 23.16 16.18
C PHE A 40 22.72 23.68 17.48
N GLU A 41 23.40 24.65 18.10
CA GLU A 41 22.86 25.38 19.24
C GLU A 41 21.58 26.13 18.84
N GLY A 42 20.53 26.01 19.66
CA GLY A 42 19.24 26.63 19.40
C GLY A 42 18.40 25.93 18.32
N ALA A 43 18.78 24.75 17.85
CA ALA A 43 17.95 23.98 16.92
C ALA A 43 16.61 23.57 17.58
N GLN A 44 15.52 23.67 16.82
CA GLN A 44 14.16 23.39 17.29
C GLN A 44 13.39 22.55 16.27
N ALA A 45 12.40 21.82 16.76
CA ALA A 45 11.41 21.14 15.94
C ALA A 45 10.08 21.92 15.98
N ILE A 46 9.40 22.01 14.84
CA ILE A 46 8.08 22.61 14.72
C ILE A 46 7.13 21.53 14.22
N CYS A 47 5.98 21.40 14.88
CA CYS A 47 4.90 20.53 14.38
C CYS A 47 4.26 21.22 13.17
N VAL A 48 4.14 20.49 12.06
CA VAL A 48 3.53 20.96 10.82
C VAL A 48 2.33 20.10 10.49
N GLU A 49 1.44 20.64 9.67
CA GLU A 49 0.27 19.92 9.20
C GLU A 49 0.65 18.66 8.40
N ARG A 50 -0.22 17.65 8.47
CA ARG A 50 0.00 16.31 7.90
C ARG A 50 0.24 16.35 6.38
N ASP A 51 -0.30 17.33 5.69
CA ASP A 51 -0.19 17.55 4.24
C ASP A 51 1.22 17.91 3.77
N ARG A 52 2.10 18.38 4.67
CA ARG A 52 3.48 18.76 4.35
C ARG A 52 4.40 17.56 4.13
N PHE A 53 3.96 16.34 4.41
CA PHE A 53 4.83 15.17 4.36
C PHE A 53 4.10 13.91 3.87
N ARG A 54 4.12 13.59 2.58
CA ARG A 54 3.57 12.32 2.05
C ARG A 54 4.70 11.40 1.58
N PRO A 55 5.32 10.61 2.48
CA PRO A 55 6.46 9.79 2.11
C PRO A 55 6.04 8.60 1.25
N VAL A 56 6.87 8.26 0.27
CA VAL A 56 6.82 6.98 -0.43
C VAL A 56 8.11 6.24 -0.13
N LYS A 57 8.04 5.20 0.70
CA LYS A 57 9.18 4.37 1.11
C LYS A 57 9.07 2.94 0.58
N ARG A 58 7.85 2.42 0.46
CA ARG A 58 7.54 1.08 -0.04
C ARG A 58 6.45 1.12 -1.09
N CYS A 59 6.27 0.00 -1.80
CA CYS A 59 5.17 -0.18 -2.75
C CYS A 59 3.79 0.02 -2.10
N ASN A 60 3.65 -0.24 -0.81
CA ASN A 60 2.43 0.06 -0.04
C ASN A 60 2.06 1.56 -0.13
N ASP A 61 3.04 2.42 0.17
CA ASP A 61 2.87 3.88 0.11
C ASP A 61 2.62 4.34 -1.33
N LEU A 62 3.35 3.72 -2.29
CA LEU A 62 3.20 4.03 -3.71
C LEU A 62 1.80 3.68 -4.21
N LEU A 63 1.26 2.51 -3.85
CA LEU A 63 -0.07 2.10 -4.27
C LEU A 63 -1.14 3.06 -3.75
N ALA A 64 -1.01 3.49 -2.49
CA ALA A 64 -1.86 4.52 -1.91
C ALA A 64 -1.78 5.82 -2.72
N LEU A 65 -0.58 6.34 -2.97
CA LEU A 65 -0.36 7.58 -3.72
C LEU A 65 -0.76 7.50 -5.20
N TRP A 66 -0.66 6.31 -5.79
CA TRP A 66 -1.00 6.04 -7.20
C TRP A 66 -2.52 5.95 -7.42
N SER A 67 -3.28 5.63 -6.37
CA SER A 67 -4.74 5.58 -6.41
C SER A 67 -5.40 6.97 -6.46
N ASP A 68 -6.72 6.98 -6.61
CA ASP A 68 -7.57 8.17 -6.51
C ASP A 68 -7.76 8.70 -5.08
N ALA A 69 -7.15 8.07 -4.07
CA ALA A 69 -7.16 8.59 -2.70
C ALA A 69 -6.37 9.90 -2.55
N TYR A 70 -5.50 10.22 -3.51
CA TYR A 70 -4.73 11.46 -3.55
C TYR A 70 -4.95 12.20 -4.87
N VAL A 71 -4.76 13.51 -4.82
CA VAL A 71 -4.85 14.41 -5.98
C VAL A 71 -3.59 15.25 -6.09
N LEU A 72 -3.20 15.55 -7.33
CA LEU A 72 -2.21 16.57 -7.62
C LEU A 72 -2.93 17.91 -7.78
N THR A 73 -2.64 18.85 -6.88
CA THR A 73 -3.18 20.21 -6.93
C THR A 73 -2.56 21.03 -8.06
N GLU A 74 -3.18 22.17 -8.39
CA GLU A 74 -2.66 23.12 -9.39
C GLU A 74 -1.26 23.64 -9.04
N ASP A 75 -0.96 23.75 -7.74
CA ASP A 75 0.37 24.13 -7.23
C ASP A 75 1.34 22.94 -7.11
N TYR A 76 1.03 21.80 -7.74
CA TYR A 76 1.84 20.58 -7.76
C TYR A 76 2.09 19.93 -6.39
N HIS A 77 1.24 20.20 -5.39
CA HIS A 77 1.21 19.43 -4.14
C HIS A 77 0.37 18.17 -4.28
N VAL A 78 0.80 17.08 -3.63
CA VAL A 78 0.02 15.86 -3.50
C VAL A 78 -0.74 15.88 -2.18
N LEU A 79 -2.05 15.99 -2.27
CA LEU A 79 -2.96 16.06 -1.11
C LEU A 79 -3.90 14.86 -1.09
N LEU A 80 -4.43 14.56 0.09
CA LEU A 80 -5.53 13.60 0.18
C LEU A 80 -6.72 14.16 -0.61
N ASN A 81 -7.39 13.31 -1.38
CA ASN A 81 -8.50 13.71 -2.21
C ASN A 81 -9.62 14.31 -1.33
N PRO A 82 -10.07 15.55 -1.55
CA PRO A 82 -11.13 16.17 -0.73
C PRO A 82 -12.49 15.47 -0.87
N GLU A 83 -12.70 14.69 -1.93
CA GLU A 83 -13.91 13.87 -2.09
C GLU A 83 -13.92 12.62 -1.19
N ARG A 84 -12.79 12.29 -0.56
CA ARG A 84 -12.70 11.19 0.41
C ARG A 84 -13.41 11.55 1.71
N THR A 85 -14.57 10.92 1.93
CA THR A 85 -15.41 11.17 3.12
C THR A 85 -15.36 10.04 4.15
N VAL A 86 -14.85 8.86 3.79
CA VAL A 86 -14.84 7.66 4.65
C VAL A 86 -14.17 7.90 6.02
N ASP A 87 -13.20 8.82 6.09
CA ASP A 87 -12.44 9.15 7.29
C ASP A 87 -12.62 10.60 7.75
N ALA A 88 -13.67 11.29 7.29
CA ALA A 88 -13.87 12.71 7.57
C ALA A 88 -13.99 13.02 9.08
N ALA A 89 -14.48 12.07 9.87
CA ALA A 89 -14.59 12.19 11.33
C ALA A 89 -13.26 11.96 12.08
N LEU A 90 -12.25 11.39 11.42
CA LEU A 90 -10.95 11.09 12.03
C LEU A 90 -10.05 12.32 12.07
N PRO A 91 -9.07 12.40 12.99
CA PRO A 91 -8.03 13.43 12.95
C PRO A 91 -7.19 13.31 11.68
N ALA A 92 -6.66 14.43 11.18
CA ALA A 92 -5.99 14.52 9.87
C ALA A 92 -4.85 13.50 9.68
N TRP A 93 -4.15 13.13 10.75
CA TRP A 93 -3.04 12.17 10.74
C TRP A 93 -3.47 10.71 10.59
N GLU A 94 -4.76 10.40 10.70
CA GLU A 94 -5.35 9.06 10.59
C GLU A 94 -6.21 8.89 9.32
N ARG A 95 -6.33 9.92 8.48
CA ARG A 95 -7.21 9.89 7.29
C ARG A 95 -6.61 9.21 6.06
N ASP A 96 -5.31 8.93 6.09
CA ASP A 96 -4.62 8.25 5.00
C ASP A 96 -5.09 6.80 4.86
N PRO A 97 -5.32 6.29 3.64
CA PRO A 97 -5.60 4.88 3.45
C PRO A 97 -4.41 4.04 3.90
N ILE A 98 -4.67 3.00 4.69
CA ILE A 98 -3.65 2.06 5.15
C ILE A 98 -3.56 0.91 4.16
N VAL A 99 -2.43 0.79 3.48
CA VAL A 99 -2.15 -0.29 2.53
C VAL A 99 -1.07 -1.21 3.08
N THR A 100 -1.32 -2.51 3.08
CA THR A 100 -0.34 -3.56 3.41
C THR A 100 -0.29 -4.57 2.28
N LEU A 101 0.88 -4.71 1.66
CA LEU A 101 1.12 -5.69 0.60
C LEU A 101 2.17 -6.69 1.06
N ASP A 102 2.02 -7.94 0.63
CA ASP A 102 2.97 -9.02 0.91
C ASP A 102 4.34 -8.78 0.26
N ASP A 103 5.39 -8.57 1.06
CA ASP A 103 6.75 -8.29 0.57
C ASP A 103 7.28 -9.40 -0.38
N ARG A 104 6.75 -10.63 -0.32
CA ARG A 104 7.11 -11.73 -1.24
C ARG A 104 6.72 -11.44 -2.70
N TYR A 105 5.66 -10.69 -2.92
CA TYR A 105 5.06 -10.46 -4.24
C TYR A 105 4.99 -8.98 -4.64
N TYR A 106 5.20 -8.05 -3.72
CA TYR A 106 5.01 -6.62 -3.98
C TYR A 106 6.20 -5.75 -3.54
N SER A 107 7.30 -6.32 -3.03
CA SER A 107 8.43 -5.53 -2.52
C SER A 107 9.15 -4.74 -3.62
N LEU A 108 9.26 -5.29 -4.83
CA LEU A 108 9.83 -4.61 -5.99
C LEU A 108 8.72 -4.00 -6.86
N ILE A 109 9.00 -2.82 -7.42
CA ILE A 109 8.03 -2.10 -8.27
C ILE A 109 7.56 -2.93 -9.48
N GLN A 110 8.44 -3.75 -10.07
CA GLN A 110 8.06 -4.59 -11.20
C GLN A 110 7.07 -5.68 -10.79
N GLN A 111 7.28 -6.28 -9.62
CA GLN A 111 6.37 -7.29 -9.09
C GLN A 111 5.00 -6.66 -8.78
N MET A 112 4.99 -5.47 -8.19
CA MET A 112 3.74 -4.71 -7.98
C MET A 112 3.03 -4.43 -9.30
N LYS A 113 3.72 -3.90 -10.31
CA LYS A 113 3.13 -3.58 -11.62
C LYS A 113 2.55 -4.80 -12.33
N GLU A 114 3.17 -5.97 -12.19
CA GLU A 114 2.66 -7.24 -12.72
C GLU A 114 1.29 -7.60 -12.13
N ARG A 115 1.08 -7.38 -10.82
CA ARG A 115 -0.19 -7.66 -10.12
C ARG A 115 -1.24 -6.56 -10.26
N PHE A 116 -0.83 -5.36 -10.67
CA PHE A 116 -1.71 -4.23 -10.97
C PHE A 116 -1.56 -3.80 -12.44
N PRO A 117 -1.85 -4.69 -13.40
CA PRO A 117 -1.57 -4.45 -14.83
C PRO A 117 -2.41 -3.29 -15.40
N HIS A 118 -3.54 -2.98 -14.77
CA HIS A 118 -4.45 -1.90 -15.17
C HIS A 118 -4.33 -0.63 -14.31
N GLY A 119 -3.36 -0.58 -13.41
CA GLY A 119 -3.20 0.53 -12.47
C GLY A 119 -3.65 0.21 -11.05
N ALA A 120 -3.51 1.20 -10.16
CA ALA A 120 -4.02 1.10 -8.80
C ALA A 120 -5.56 0.97 -8.81
N PRO A 121 -6.15 0.18 -7.89
CA PRO A 121 -7.59 0.20 -7.68
C PRO A 121 -8.01 1.55 -7.09
N SER A 122 -9.30 1.86 -7.18
CA SER A 122 -9.86 3.01 -6.47
C SER A 122 -9.79 2.75 -4.96
N LEU A 123 -9.14 3.66 -4.24
CA LEU A 123 -8.99 3.65 -2.78
C LEU A 123 -9.66 4.85 -2.13
N ILE A 124 -10.37 5.71 -2.87
CA ILE A 124 -11.06 6.89 -2.34
C ILE A 124 -11.99 6.58 -1.17
N ASP A 125 -12.65 5.42 -1.18
CA ASP A 125 -13.55 4.93 -0.12
C ASP A 125 -12.87 3.92 0.83
N CYS A 126 -11.58 3.61 0.65
CA CYS A 126 -10.86 2.55 1.37
C CYS A 126 -10.14 3.06 2.61
N ARG A 127 -10.50 2.61 3.82
CA ARG A 127 -9.72 2.81 5.04
C ARG A 127 -8.49 1.92 5.11
N ARG A 128 -8.65 0.62 4.83
CA ARG A 128 -7.58 -0.37 4.94
C ARG A 128 -7.65 -1.42 3.84
N LEU A 129 -6.51 -1.69 3.21
CA LEU A 129 -6.32 -2.79 2.26
C LEU A 129 -5.16 -3.66 2.72
N ASP A 130 -5.42 -4.93 3.03
CA ASP A 130 -4.41 -5.94 3.35
C ASP A 130 -4.43 -7.04 2.29
N VAL A 131 -3.32 -7.22 1.58
CA VAL A 131 -3.17 -8.21 0.51
C VAL A 131 -2.05 -9.19 0.87
N ARG A 132 -2.43 -10.45 1.10
CA ARG A 132 -1.52 -11.56 1.44
C ARG A 132 -1.52 -12.60 0.33
N GLY A 133 -0.33 -13.02 -0.10
CA GLY A 133 -0.16 -13.95 -1.21
C GLY A 133 -0.19 -13.28 -2.60
N ASN A 134 -0.28 -14.09 -3.65
CA ASN A 134 -0.14 -13.64 -5.04
C ASN A 134 -1.51 -13.27 -5.65
N VAL A 135 -1.90 -12.00 -5.52
CA VAL A 135 -3.21 -11.50 -5.98
C VAL A 135 -3.06 -10.51 -7.12
N TYR A 136 -3.71 -10.79 -8.24
CA TYR A 136 -3.82 -9.88 -9.38
C TYR A 136 -5.11 -9.05 -9.29
N PHE A 137 -5.04 -7.80 -9.70
CA PHE A 137 -6.18 -6.89 -9.76
C PHE A 137 -6.60 -6.64 -11.21
N GLY A 138 -7.88 -6.88 -11.48
CA GLY A 138 -8.53 -6.48 -12.73
C GLY A 138 -8.68 -4.97 -12.86
N ALA A 139 -9.23 -4.53 -13.99
CA ALA A 139 -9.49 -3.14 -14.27
C ALA A 139 -10.64 -2.58 -13.42
N ASN A 140 -10.58 -1.29 -13.07
CA ASN A 140 -11.67 -0.56 -12.41
C ASN A 140 -12.17 -1.14 -11.07
N VAL A 141 -11.31 -1.87 -10.34
CA VAL A 141 -11.62 -2.39 -9.00
C VAL A 141 -11.77 -1.23 -8.00
N LYS A 142 -12.72 -1.35 -7.06
CA LYS A 142 -12.96 -0.37 -5.99
C LYS A 142 -12.84 -1.02 -4.63
N VAL A 143 -12.08 -0.40 -3.74
CA VAL A 143 -11.92 -0.84 -2.35
C VAL A 143 -12.68 0.11 -1.44
N ARG A 144 -13.52 -0.44 -0.55
CA ARG A 144 -14.35 0.32 0.39
C ARG A 144 -14.13 -0.12 1.83
N GLY A 145 -14.09 0.83 2.76
CA GLY A 145 -13.89 0.54 4.17
C GLY A 145 -12.63 -0.30 4.40
N GLU A 146 -12.79 -1.48 4.97
CA GLU A 146 -11.68 -2.41 5.19
C GLU A 146 -11.81 -3.65 4.32
N ALA A 147 -10.74 -3.98 3.59
CA ALA A 147 -10.63 -5.18 2.76
C ALA A 147 -9.39 -5.99 3.14
N GLU A 148 -9.58 -7.30 3.27
CA GLU A 148 -8.51 -8.29 3.44
C GLU A 148 -8.63 -9.36 2.35
N LEU A 149 -7.56 -9.53 1.58
CA LEU A 149 -7.44 -10.55 0.54
C LEU A 149 -6.34 -11.52 0.94
N VAL A 150 -6.69 -12.81 1.00
CA VAL A 150 -5.72 -13.87 1.33
C VAL A 150 -5.72 -14.90 0.20
N CYS A 151 -4.58 -15.00 -0.47
CA CYS A 151 -4.27 -16.07 -1.41
C CYS A 151 -3.35 -17.08 -0.76
N GLU A 152 -3.69 -18.36 -0.85
CA GLU A 152 -2.90 -19.43 -0.25
C GLU A 152 -1.50 -19.51 -0.89
N GLU A 153 -0.55 -20.06 -0.12
CA GLU A 153 0.82 -20.21 -0.62
C GLU A 153 0.87 -21.14 -1.84
N GLY A 154 1.57 -20.71 -2.88
CA GLY A 154 1.63 -21.42 -4.17
C GLY A 154 0.39 -21.25 -5.05
N ALA A 155 -0.69 -20.61 -4.56
CA ALA A 155 -1.84 -20.26 -5.37
C ALA A 155 -1.67 -18.90 -6.06
N VAL A 156 -2.44 -18.71 -7.13
CA VAL A 156 -2.61 -17.41 -7.79
C VAL A 156 -4.10 -17.07 -7.72
N CYS A 157 -4.37 -15.84 -7.29
CA CYS A 157 -5.72 -15.31 -7.15
C CYS A 157 -5.88 -14.08 -8.05
N SER A 158 -7.10 -13.84 -8.51
CA SER A 158 -7.44 -12.63 -9.24
C SER A 158 -8.70 -11.98 -8.68
N VAL A 159 -8.68 -10.65 -8.59
CA VAL A 159 -9.85 -9.82 -8.35
C VAL A 159 -10.42 -9.43 -9.72
N PRO A 160 -11.68 -9.80 -10.04
CA PRO A 160 -12.28 -9.52 -11.33
C PRO A 160 -12.40 -8.02 -11.65
N ASP A 161 -12.49 -7.70 -12.94
CA ASP A 161 -12.77 -6.34 -13.42
C ASP A 161 -14.06 -5.78 -12.80
N GLY A 162 -14.02 -4.50 -12.40
CA GLY A 162 -15.15 -3.78 -11.81
C GLY A 162 -15.57 -4.25 -10.43
N ALA A 163 -14.86 -5.21 -9.82
CA ALA A 163 -15.21 -5.72 -8.51
C ALA A 163 -15.15 -4.61 -7.45
N VAL A 164 -16.11 -4.67 -6.51
CA VAL A 164 -16.09 -3.87 -5.28
C VAL A 164 -15.75 -4.79 -4.13
N ILE A 165 -14.71 -4.46 -3.38
CA ILE A 165 -14.22 -5.26 -2.23
C ILE A 165 -14.18 -4.43 -0.95
N GLY A 166 -14.45 -5.08 0.18
CA GLY A 166 -14.51 -4.47 1.52
C GLY A 166 -15.91 -4.34 2.10
N ASP A 167 -16.03 -3.72 3.29
CA ASP A 167 -17.25 -3.58 4.12
C ASP A 167 -17.97 -4.91 4.46
N GLY A 168 -17.22 -5.90 4.94
CA GLY A 168 -17.76 -7.12 5.57
C GLY A 168 -17.36 -8.44 4.91
N VAL A 169 -16.55 -8.41 3.86
CA VAL A 169 -16.14 -9.63 3.13
C VAL A 169 -14.64 -9.88 3.28
N THR A 170 -14.26 -10.79 4.19
CA THR A 170 -12.96 -11.47 4.14
C THR A 170 -13.06 -12.54 3.07
N ARG A 171 -12.40 -12.38 1.92
CA ARG A 171 -12.41 -13.43 0.88
C ARG A 171 -11.19 -14.33 1.03
N ARG A 172 -11.43 -15.56 1.48
CA ARG A 172 -10.50 -16.68 1.44
C ARG A 172 -10.85 -17.56 0.24
N GLN A 173 -9.86 -18.15 -0.43
CA GLN A 173 -10.14 -19.18 -1.43
C GLN A 173 -10.91 -20.34 -0.77
N GLY A 174 -12.06 -20.74 -1.34
CA GLY A 174 -12.71 -22.03 -1.05
C GLY A 174 -14.07 -22.04 -0.32
N GLU A 175 -14.70 -20.91 0.03
CA GLU A 175 -16.06 -20.94 0.59
C GLU A 175 -17.14 -20.95 -0.51
N GLU A 176 -17.67 -22.14 -0.82
CA GLU A 176 -18.96 -22.31 -1.51
C GLU A 176 -20.10 -21.93 -0.56
N GLU A 177 -20.99 -21.04 -1.00
CA GLU A 177 -22.25 -20.73 -0.31
C GLU A 177 -23.09 -22.01 -0.14
N THR A 178 -23.11 -22.57 1.08
CA THR A 178 -24.13 -23.55 1.44
C THR A 178 -25.40 -22.79 1.79
N GLY A 179 -26.31 -22.72 0.81
CA GLY A 179 -27.55 -21.98 0.88
C GLY A 179 -28.47 -22.37 2.05
N ARG A 180 -29.07 -21.35 2.67
CA ARG A 180 -30.40 -21.44 3.25
C ARG A 180 -31.28 -20.35 2.63
N GLN A 181 -32.29 -20.81 1.91
CA GLN A 181 -33.32 -20.03 1.24
C GLN A 181 -34.14 -19.20 2.27
N GLY A 182 -34.27 -17.89 2.03
CA GLY A 182 -35.18 -17.00 2.77
C GLY A 182 -35.13 -15.56 2.25
N ASP A 183 -36.12 -15.22 1.42
CA ASP A 183 -36.48 -13.92 0.80
C ASP A 183 -35.82 -12.61 1.30
N SER A 184 -35.13 -11.89 0.40
CA SER A 184 -35.55 -10.59 -0.17
C SER A 184 -34.37 -9.82 -0.81
N VAL A 185 -34.69 -9.02 -1.81
CA VAL A 185 -33.82 -8.52 -2.88
C VAL A 185 -33.00 -7.28 -2.47
N THR A 186 -31.67 -7.34 -2.62
CA THR A 186 -30.83 -6.34 -3.31
C THR A 186 -29.51 -7.00 -3.74
N GLY A 187 -29.26 -7.07 -5.05
CA GLY A 187 -28.15 -7.82 -5.65
C GLY A 187 -26.78 -7.19 -5.39
N GLY A 188 -25.89 -7.97 -4.77
CA GLY A 188 -24.45 -7.77 -4.79
C GLY A 188 -23.82 -8.83 -5.67
N VAL A 189 -23.14 -8.41 -6.74
CA VAL A 189 -22.42 -9.33 -7.64
C VAL A 189 -21.21 -9.87 -6.87
N GLY A 190 -21.29 -11.14 -6.46
CA GLY A 190 -20.20 -11.86 -5.81
C GLY A 190 -19.03 -12.06 -6.77
N ALA A 191 -17.94 -11.31 -6.56
CA ALA A 191 -16.69 -11.53 -7.28
C ALA A 191 -15.92 -12.67 -6.60
N VAL A 192 -16.03 -13.87 -7.17
CA VAL A 192 -15.25 -15.05 -6.77
C VAL A 192 -13.79 -14.82 -7.17
N CYS A 193 -12.84 -15.02 -6.24
CA CYS A 193 -11.43 -15.18 -6.58
C CYS A 193 -11.28 -16.51 -7.34
N ASN A 194 -11.38 -16.48 -8.66
CA ASN A 194 -11.21 -17.68 -9.46
C ASN A 194 -9.73 -18.08 -9.48
N ARG A 195 -9.48 -19.39 -9.37
CA ARG A 195 -8.18 -19.99 -9.63
C ARG A 195 -7.97 -19.95 -11.15
N THR A 196 -7.29 -18.93 -11.64
CA THR A 196 -6.99 -18.79 -13.07
C THR A 196 -5.59 -19.28 -13.38
N ASP A 197 -5.48 -20.08 -14.45
CA ASP A 197 -4.19 -20.38 -15.08
C ASP A 197 -3.52 -19.07 -15.52
N VAL A 198 -2.22 -18.99 -15.26
CA VAL A 198 -1.37 -17.82 -15.53
C VAL A 198 -1.48 -17.43 -17.00
N PRO A 199 -1.63 -16.14 -17.36
CA PRO A 199 -1.50 -15.74 -18.76
C PRO A 199 -0.04 -15.95 -19.20
N GLU A 200 0.17 -16.87 -20.15
CA GLU A 200 1.46 -17.04 -20.81
C GLU A 200 1.83 -15.73 -21.54
N THR A 201 2.98 -15.14 -21.17
CA THR A 201 3.68 -14.12 -21.97
C THR A 201 4.71 -14.78 -22.88
#